data_AF-A0A9D3UYV5-F1
#
_entry.id   AF-A0A9D3UYV5-F1
#
_cell.length_a   1.000
_cell.length_b   1.000
_cell.length_c   1.000
_cell.angle_alpha   90.00
_cell.angle_beta   90.00
_cell.angle_gamma   90.00
#
_symmetry.space_group_name_H-M   'P 1'
#
loop_
_entity.id
_entity.type
_entity.pdbx_description
1 polymer ?
#
loop_
_entity_poly.entity_id
_entity_poly.type
_entity_poly.pdbx_seq_one_letter_code
_entity_poly.pdbx_strand_id
1 'polypeptide(L)'
;SLANTLILKLTSIKLTTVKGVHDHINKIRDLATRLRALEVEMSESFLVHFILKTLPPQNGSFKISYNIHKDKWYIGELLIMCDQAEAKLILEMRESAVTVT
;
A
#
# COMPACT_ATOMS: atom_id res chain seq x y z
N SER A 1 -6.49 -13.90 -21.58
CA SER A 1 -5.76 -14.90 -20.77
C SER A 1 -5.98 -14.60 -19.29
N LEU A 2 -5.78 -15.59 -18.40
CA LEU A 2 -5.87 -15.39 -16.96
C LEU A 2 -4.87 -14.34 -16.44
N ALA A 3 -3.65 -14.33 -16.99
CA ALA A 3 -2.63 -13.34 -16.68
C ALA A 3 -3.13 -11.90 -16.94
N ASN A 4 -3.73 -11.63 -18.12
CA ASN A 4 -4.26 -10.29 -18.43
C ASN A 4 -5.35 -9.86 -17.45
N THR A 5 -6.23 -10.77 -17.03
CA THR A 5 -7.26 -10.48 -16.02
C THR A 5 -6.65 -10.11 -14.67
N LEU A 6 -5.59 -10.81 -14.25
CA LEU A 6 -4.88 -10.52 -13.01
C LEU A 6 -4.09 -9.20 -13.08
N ILE A 7 -3.43 -8.91 -14.21
CA ILE A 7 -2.77 -7.64 -14.46
C ILE A 7 -3.79 -6.49 -14.39
N LEU A 8 -4.93 -6.61 -15.06
CA LEU A 8 -6.00 -5.60 -15.00
C LEU A 8 -6.50 -5.36 -13.57
N LYS A 9 -6.70 -6.43 -12.79
CA LYS A 9 -7.07 -6.31 -11.37
C LYS A 9 -5.99 -5.61 -10.55
N LEU A 10 -4.72 -5.96 -10.78
CA LEU A 10 -3.58 -5.34 -10.11
C LEU A 10 -3.51 -3.85 -10.45
N THR A 11 -3.49 -3.47 -11.73
CA THR A 11 -3.32 -2.06 -12.16
C THR A 11 -4.52 -1.17 -11.84
N SER A 12 -5.70 -1.75 -11.63
CA SER A 12 -6.92 -1.01 -11.29
C SER A 12 -7.13 -0.85 -9.78
N ILE A 13 -6.38 -1.58 -8.95
CA ILE A 13 -6.56 -1.50 -7.49
C ILE A 13 -6.08 -0.15 -6.98
N LYS A 14 -6.92 0.51 -6.17
CA LYS A 14 -6.59 1.73 -5.44
C LYS A 14 -7.25 1.65 -4.08
N LEU A 15 -6.57 2.14 -3.06
CA LEU A 15 -7.17 2.33 -1.75
C LEU A 15 -7.71 3.76 -1.69
N THR A 16 -9.00 3.89 -1.41
CA THR A 16 -9.71 5.18 -1.40
C THR A 16 -9.87 5.78 0.01
N THR A 17 -9.63 4.98 1.05
CA THR A 17 -9.76 5.41 2.44
C THR A 17 -8.46 5.15 3.19
N VAL A 18 -8.23 5.91 4.25
CA VAL A 18 -7.05 5.72 5.11
C VAL A 18 -7.06 4.40 5.87
N LYS A 19 -8.23 3.77 5.98
CA LYS A 19 -8.40 2.49 6.66
C LYS A 19 -8.09 1.30 5.74
N GLY A 20 -7.52 0.25 6.30
CA GLY A 20 -7.32 -1.02 5.60
C GLY A 20 -6.09 -1.02 4.69
N VAL A 21 -5.05 -0.27 5.05
CA VAL A 21 -3.77 -0.27 4.31
C VAL A 21 -3.16 -1.67 4.32
N HIS A 22 -3.18 -2.33 5.49
CA HIS A 22 -2.69 -3.69 5.66
C HIS A 22 -3.36 -4.70 4.71
N ASP A 23 -4.70 -4.69 4.66
CA ASP A 23 -5.47 -5.59 3.78
C ASP A 23 -5.23 -5.30 2.29
N HIS A 24 -5.09 -4.02 1.94
CA HIS A 24 -4.77 -3.59 0.59
C HIS A 24 -3.40 -4.11 0.13
N ILE A 25 -2.38 -4.03 0.99
CA ILE A 25 -1.04 -4.59 0.74
C ILE A 25 -1.12 -6.11 0.53
N ASN A 26 -1.83 -6.82 1.41
CA ASN A 26 -2.00 -8.27 1.31
C ASN A 26 -2.70 -8.69 0.01
N LYS A 27 -3.69 -7.92 -0.45
CA LYS A 27 -4.37 -8.16 -1.72
C LYS A 27 -3.46 -7.98 -2.93
N ILE A 28 -2.58 -6.96 -2.92
CA ILE A 28 -1.56 -6.78 -3.97
C ILE A 28 -0.56 -7.95 -3.97
N ARG A 29 -0.14 -8.41 -2.79
CA ARG A 29 0.77 -9.57 -2.65
C ARG A 29 0.16 -10.86 -3.18
N ASP A 30 -1.13 -11.11 -2.92
CA ASP A 30 -1.86 -12.26 -3.48
C ASP A 30 -1.86 -12.22 -5.01
N LEU A 31 -2.22 -11.06 -5.60
CA LEU A 31 -2.22 -10.88 -7.05
C LEU A 31 -0.82 -11.11 -7.65
N ALA A 32 0.22 -10.58 -7.02
CA ALA A 32 1.60 -10.78 -7.45
C ALA A 32 2.04 -12.26 -7.37
N THR A 33 1.65 -12.96 -6.31
CA THR A 33 1.93 -14.40 -6.14
C THR A 33 1.27 -15.23 -7.23
N ARG A 34 0.01 -14.90 -7.56
CA ARG A 34 -0.74 -15.58 -8.63
C ARG A 34 -0.18 -15.28 -10.02
N LEU A 35 0.31 -14.06 -10.24
CA LEU A 35 0.99 -13.68 -11.48
C LEU A 35 2.33 -14.42 -11.64
N ARG A 36 3.10 -14.55 -10.55
CA ARG A 36 4.35 -15.33 -10.55
C ARG A 36 4.12 -16.79 -10.91
N ALA A 37 3.02 -17.39 -10.45
CA ALA A 37 2.64 -18.76 -10.85
C ALA A 37 2.30 -18.90 -12.36
N LEU A 38 2.12 -17.78 -13.06
CA LEU A 38 1.93 -17.69 -14.51
C LEU A 38 3.17 -17.13 -15.22
N GLU A 39 4.35 -17.21 -14.58
CA GLU A 39 5.63 -16.71 -15.11
C GLU A 39 5.68 -15.18 -15.32
N VAL A 40 4.74 -14.43 -14.73
CA VAL A 40 4.77 -12.97 -14.69
C VAL A 40 5.39 -12.53 -13.37
N GLU A 41 6.71 -12.37 -13.38
CA GLU A 41 7.47 -12.00 -12.19
C GLU A 41 7.59 -10.47 -12.02
N MET A 42 7.54 -10.02 -10.77
CA MET A 42 7.72 -8.62 -10.39
C MET A 42 8.73 -8.54 -9.26
N SER A 43 9.66 -7.59 -9.36
CA SER A 43 10.61 -7.37 -8.27
C SER A 43 9.91 -6.86 -7.02
N GLU A 44 10.49 -7.14 -5.86
CA GLU A 44 9.98 -6.60 -4.59
C GLU A 44 9.98 -5.06 -4.59
N SER A 45 11.01 -4.44 -5.18
CA SER A 45 11.08 -2.99 -5.35
C SER A 45 9.92 -2.43 -6.17
N PHE A 46 9.56 -3.09 -7.28
CA PHE A 46 8.42 -2.69 -8.09
C PHE A 46 7.13 -2.75 -7.29
N LEU A 47 6.91 -3.86 -6.57
CA LEU A 47 5.70 -4.04 -5.75
C LEU A 47 5.58 -2.99 -4.66
N VAL A 48 6.68 -2.65 -3.98
CA VAL A 48 6.70 -1.60 -2.95
C VAL A 48 6.32 -0.24 -3.56
N HIS A 49 6.96 0.16 -4.67
CA HIS A 49 6.61 1.42 -5.33
C HIS A 49 5.18 1.43 -5.86
N PHE A 50 4.71 0.29 -6.39
CA PHE A 50 3.34 0.13 -6.85
C PHE A 50 2.35 0.33 -5.70
N ILE A 51 2.56 -0.35 -4.57
CA ILE A 51 1.74 -0.20 -3.36
C ILE A 51 1.67 1.26 -2.95
N LEU A 52 2.81 1.94 -2.77
CA LEU A 52 2.86 3.35 -2.37
C LEU A 52 2.08 4.27 -3.32
N LYS A 53 2.10 3.97 -4.63
CA LYS A 53 1.33 4.71 -5.64
C LYS A 53 -0.19 4.48 -5.51
N THR A 54 -0.62 3.31 -5.07
CA THR A 54 -2.05 2.97 -4.90
C THR A 54 -2.68 3.45 -3.60
N LEU A 55 -1.88 3.91 -2.63
CA LEU A 55 -2.37 4.44 -1.35
C LEU A 55 -2.99 5.84 -1.51
N PRO A 56 -3.95 6.22 -0.64
CA PRO A 56 -4.60 7.53 -0.68
C PRO A 56 -3.61 8.71 -0.54
N PRO A 57 -3.95 9.91 -1.02
CA PRO A 57 -3.17 11.13 -0.76
C PRO A 57 -3.01 11.43 0.73
N GLN A 58 -3.99 11.08 1.56
CA GLN A 58 -3.98 11.27 3.00
C GLN A 58 -2.84 10.49 3.67
N ASN A 59 -2.35 9.40 3.08
CA ASN A 59 -1.18 8.66 3.53
C ASN A 59 0.15 9.33 3.09
N GLY A 60 0.14 10.60 2.68
CA GLY A 60 1.31 11.33 2.16
C GLY A 60 2.51 11.30 3.11
N SER A 61 2.31 11.60 4.40
CA SER A 61 3.37 11.57 5.41
C SER A 61 3.99 10.17 5.56
N PHE A 62 3.18 9.12 5.50
CA PHE A 62 3.65 7.73 5.51
C PHE A 62 4.54 7.41 4.30
N LYS A 63 4.14 7.84 3.09
CA LYS A 63 4.94 7.64 1.87
C LYS A 63 6.31 8.32 1.97
N ILE A 64 6.34 9.54 2.51
CA ILE A 64 7.58 10.30 2.71
C ILE A 64 8.46 9.62 3.75
N SER A 65 7.90 9.26 4.92
CA SER A 65 8.64 8.55 5.98
C SER A 65 9.24 7.24 5.48
N TYR A 66 8.50 6.46 4.69
CA TYR A 66 9.00 5.21 4.15
C TYR A 66 10.11 5.43 3.11
N ASN A 67 10.00 6.45 2.25
CA ASN A 67 11.02 6.74 1.24
C ASN A 67 12.35 7.27 1.80
N ILE A 68 12.34 7.98 2.94
CA ILE A 68 13.55 8.59 3.54
C ILE A 68 14.42 7.55 4.25
N HIS A 69 13.82 6.50 4.82
CA HIS A 69 14.53 5.54 5.69
C HIS A 69 14.93 4.24 4.97
N LYS A 70 14.82 4.18 3.63
CA LYS A 70 14.92 2.92 2.89
C LYS A 70 16.22 2.76 2.11
N ASP A 71 17.11 1.93 2.64
CA ASP A 71 18.26 1.39 1.91
C ASP A 71 17.87 0.23 0.96
N LYS A 72 16.85 -0.57 1.35
CA LYS A 72 16.33 -1.70 0.57
C LYS A 72 14.81 -1.84 0.70
N TRP A 73 14.13 -2.05 -0.41
CA TRP A 73 12.68 -2.16 -0.48
C TRP A 73 12.18 -3.54 0.00
N TYR A 74 11.40 -3.56 1.08
CA TYR A 74 10.84 -4.79 1.66
C TYR A 74 9.37 -4.63 2.00
N ILE A 75 8.50 -5.51 1.48
CA ILE A 75 7.06 -5.44 1.73
C ILE A 75 6.74 -5.73 3.21
N GLY A 76 7.52 -6.60 3.85
CA GLY A 76 7.34 -6.92 5.28
C GLY A 76 7.51 -5.70 6.18
N GLU A 77 8.49 -4.85 5.90
CA GLU A 77 8.70 -3.61 6.65
C GLU A 77 7.60 -2.59 6.39
N LEU A 78 7.11 -2.51 5.14
CA LEU A 78 5.98 -1.66 4.78
C LEU A 78 4.71 -2.03 5.58
N LEU A 79 4.47 -3.32 5.80
CA LEU A 79 3.35 -3.81 6.62
C LEU A 79 3.49 -3.39 8.09
N ILE A 80 4.67 -3.53 8.69
CA ILE A 80 4.90 -3.14 10.09
C ILE A 80 4.66 -1.64 10.27
N MET A 81 5.16 -0.83 9.33
CA MET A 81 5.02 0.63 9.41
C MET A 81 3.60 1.11 9.11
N CYS A 82 2.84 0.40 8.27
CA CYS A 82 1.50 0.87 7.89
C CYS A 82 0.52 0.85 9.05
N ASP A 83 0.60 -0.14 9.94
CA ASP A 83 -0.31 -0.25 11.09
C ASP A 83 -0.14 0.95 12.04
N GLN A 84 1.11 1.35 12.29
CA GLN A 84 1.43 2.52 13.12
C GLN A 84 0.98 3.83 12.43
N ALA A 85 1.25 3.96 11.13
CA ALA A 85 0.91 5.15 10.37
C ALA A 85 -0.61 5.34 10.22
N GLU A 86 -1.35 4.24 9.99
CA GLU A 86 -2.81 4.24 9.91
C GLU A 86 -3.43 4.67 11.25
N ALA A 87 -2.97 4.10 12.38
CA ALA A 87 -3.44 4.48 13.70
C ALA A 87 -3.21 5.97 14.00
N LYS A 88 -1.99 6.46 13.71
CA LYS A 88 -1.63 7.88 13.90
C LYS A 88 -2.53 8.80 13.07
N LEU A 89 -2.71 8.50 11.79
CA LEU A 89 -3.50 9.33 10.88
C LEU A 89 -4.99 9.35 11.30
N ILE A 90 -5.53 8.22 11.76
CA ILE A 90 -6.91 8.15 12.26
C ILE A 90 -7.10 9.05 13.49
N LEU A 91 -6.10 9.12 14.39
CA LEU A 91 -6.15 10.02 15.55
C LEU A 91 -6.10 11.49 15.13
N GLU A 92 -5.16 11.87 14.26
CA GLU A 92 -5.03 13.23 13.73
C GLU A 92 -6.33 13.71 13.04
N MET A 93 -6.99 12.83 12.29
CA MET A 93 -8.28 13.12 11.66
C MET A 93 -9.41 13.31 12.68
N ARG A 94 -9.40 12.57 13.80
CA ARG A 94 -10.39 12.75 14.88
C ARG A 94 -10.17 14.06 15.61
N GLU A 95 -8.93 14.39 15.95
CA GLU A 95 -8.58 15.64 16.64
C GLU A 95 -8.96 16.86 15.80
N SER A 96 -8.66 16.82 14.50
CA SER A 96 -9.01 17.89 13.55
C SER A 96 -10.52 18.09 13.39
N ALA A 97 -11.33 17.04 13.58
CA ALA A 97 -12.79 17.13 13.52
C ALA A 97 -13.41 17.74 14.79
N VAL A 98 -12.72 17.62 15.94
CA VAL A 98 -13.17 18.15 17.23
C VAL A 98 -12.85 19.64 17.38
N THR A 99 -11.79 20.14 16.74
CA THR A 99 -11.38 21.55 16.82
C THR A 99 -12.16 22.50 15.91
N VAL A 100 -13.13 22.00 15.12
CA VAL A 100 -13.91 22.79 14.14
C VAL A 100 -15.34 23.10 14.64
N THR A 101 -15.70 22.71 15.86
CA THR A 101 -16.99 23.02 16.52
C THR A 101 -16.82 24.06 17.62
#